data_AF-A0A7Y6IIJ8-F1
#
_entry.id   AF-A0A7Y6IIJ8-F1
#
_cell.length_a   1.000
_cell.length_b   1.000
_cell.length_c   1.000
_cell.angle_alpha   90.00
_cell.angle_beta   90.00
_cell.angle_gamma   90.00
#
_symmetry.space_group_name_H-M   'P 1'
#
loop_
_entity.id
_entity.type
_entity.pdbx_description
1 polymer ?
#
loop_
_entity_poly.entity_id
_entity_poly.type
_entity_poly.pdbx_seq_one_letter_code
_entity_poly.pdbx_strand_id
1 'polypeptide(L)'
;MTDAMLAIGTRKGLFLARSAGGGPFEVQPIRFSTVGVPSVAIDTRGPSPRLLAGIEYGHFGPSVMYSDDLGETWQEASRPPIAFPDKTGATLTRVWQLLPSPSEPGVVWAGAEPAALFRSEDGGVTYELVEGLWEHPHRPRWQPGGGGLCLHTIVAHPNDPRVMGVAVSAAGFYRTSDGGVSWEAANQGIRAPFLPEGQQYPEFGQCVHKVALHPSRPDRLFLQHHFGVYRSDDFGGAWEGIGASLPSDFGFPVVVDPRRPDTVYVLPLQADIDRTPVEHRLRVFRSDDAGGTWRPFDHGLPEPPVHASVLRDAMTASEAGVFFGTRDGEVYASTDGGESWSVVARHLPDVLTVRAAVL
;
A
#
# COMPACT_ATOMS: atom_id res chain seq x y z
N MET A 1 -5.21 27.60 0.75
CA MET A 1 -5.24 26.30 1.45
C MET A 1 -6.38 25.51 0.85
N THR A 2 -6.16 24.23 0.56
CA THR A 2 -7.08 23.39 -0.22
C THR A 2 -7.84 22.43 0.69
N ASP A 3 -9.04 22.04 0.28
CA ASP A 3 -9.80 21.00 0.98
C ASP A 3 -9.12 19.65 0.78
N ALA A 4 -9.19 18.79 1.79
CA ALA A 4 -8.57 17.48 1.75
C ALA A 4 -9.45 16.42 2.40
N MET A 5 -9.23 15.18 2.00
CA MET A 5 -9.88 14.00 2.56
C MET A 5 -8.85 12.98 2.98
N LEU A 6 -9.17 12.28 4.07
CA LEU A 6 -8.47 11.11 4.56
C LEU A 6 -9.47 9.96 4.68
N ALA A 7 -9.18 8.82 4.07
CA ALA A 7 -9.95 7.60 4.20
C ALA A 7 -9.16 6.58 5.02
N ILE A 8 -9.79 6.04 6.06
CA ILE A 8 -9.17 5.19 7.09
C ILE A 8 -9.95 3.87 7.13
N GLY A 9 -9.42 2.85 6.46
CA GLY A 9 -10.00 1.50 6.50
C GLY A 9 -9.49 0.73 7.71
N THR A 10 -10.40 0.11 8.46
CA THR A 10 -10.09 -0.60 9.71
C THR A 10 -10.65 -2.02 9.70
N ARG A 11 -10.30 -2.82 10.71
CA ARG A 11 -10.90 -4.16 10.89
C ARG A 11 -12.43 -4.14 11.12
N LYS A 12 -13.05 -3.01 11.47
CA LYS A 12 -14.50 -2.94 11.76
C LYS A 12 -15.23 -1.77 11.08
N GLY A 13 -14.68 -1.22 10.01
CA GLY A 13 -15.37 -0.25 9.16
C GLY A 13 -14.42 0.74 8.50
N LEU A 14 -15.02 1.63 7.71
CA LEU A 14 -14.35 2.75 7.04
C LEU A 14 -14.72 4.05 7.75
N PHE A 15 -13.72 4.85 8.07
CA PHE A 15 -13.89 6.23 8.53
C PHE A 15 -13.37 7.16 7.44
N LEU A 16 -14.13 8.21 7.16
CA LEU A 16 -13.70 9.31 6.31
C LEU A 16 -13.45 10.52 7.19
N ALA A 17 -12.42 11.30 6.92
CA ALA A 17 -12.18 12.57 7.58
C ALA A 17 -11.95 13.66 6.54
N ARG A 18 -12.39 14.89 6.85
CA ARG A 18 -12.30 16.05 5.95
C ARG A 18 -11.55 17.18 6.62
N SER A 19 -10.69 17.84 5.87
CA SER A 19 -10.07 19.10 6.24
C SER A 19 -10.58 20.17 5.29
N ALA A 20 -11.16 21.24 5.83
CA ALA A 20 -11.62 22.39 5.06
C ALA A 20 -10.57 23.50 5.11
N GLY A 21 -10.14 24.00 3.95
CA GLY A 21 -9.19 25.10 3.85
C GLY A 21 -7.89 24.89 4.63
N GLY A 22 -7.38 23.66 4.72
CA GLY A 22 -6.18 23.31 5.49
C GLY A 22 -6.34 23.31 7.01
N GLY A 23 -7.58 23.31 7.51
CA GLY A 23 -7.90 23.13 8.92
C GLY A 23 -7.66 21.71 9.44
N PRO A 24 -8.00 21.42 10.71
CA PRO A 24 -7.91 20.06 11.25
C PRO A 24 -8.81 19.08 10.48
N PHE A 25 -8.45 17.80 10.49
CA PHE A 25 -9.29 16.75 9.92
C PHE A 25 -10.42 16.39 10.89
N GLU A 26 -11.66 16.50 10.44
CA GLU A 26 -12.85 16.10 11.18
C GLU A 26 -13.34 14.73 10.71
N VAL A 27 -13.39 13.76 11.62
CA VAL A 27 -13.81 12.39 11.33
C VAL A 27 -15.34 12.30 11.25
N GLN A 28 -15.82 11.70 10.16
CA GLN A 28 -17.23 11.46 9.89
C GLN A 28 -17.72 10.14 10.51
N PRO A 29 -19.05 9.95 10.62
CA PRO A 29 -19.61 8.67 11.08
C PRO A 29 -19.12 7.47 10.28
N ILE A 30 -18.95 6.35 10.98
CA ILE A 30 -18.46 5.09 10.41
C ILE A 30 -19.34 4.60 9.24
N ARG A 31 -18.68 4.14 8.18
CA ARG A 31 -19.27 3.39 7.06
C ARG A 31 -18.89 1.91 7.19
N PHE A 32 -19.75 1.02 6.68
CA PHE A 32 -19.53 -0.43 6.74
C PHE A 32 -19.25 -0.93 8.17
N SER A 33 -20.03 -0.45 9.15
CA SER A 33 -19.84 -0.83 10.55
C SER A 33 -19.79 -2.35 10.71
N THR A 34 -18.81 -2.84 11.48
CA THR A 34 -18.51 -4.27 11.72
C THR A 34 -17.91 -5.05 10.54
N VAL A 35 -17.69 -4.41 9.39
CA VAL A 35 -17.09 -5.01 8.19
C VAL A 35 -15.62 -4.58 8.08
N GLY A 36 -14.72 -5.51 7.77
CA GLY A 36 -13.31 -5.18 7.55
C GLY A 36 -13.12 -4.41 6.24
N VAL A 37 -12.30 -3.35 6.26
CA VAL A 37 -11.98 -2.54 5.07
C VAL A 37 -10.46 -2.49 4.88
N PRO A 38 -9.86 -3.53 4.28
CA PRO A 38 -8.41 -3.64 4.12
C PRO A 38 -7.81 -2.78 3.00
N SER A 39 -8.61 -2.32 2.04
CA SER A 39 -8.14 -1.52 0.91
C SER A 39 -9.10 -0.39 0.60
N VAL A 40 -8.54 0.78 0.32
CA VAL A 40 -9.29 1.97 -0.10
C VAL A 40 -8.50 2.64 -1.23
N ALA A 41 -9.20 3.27 -2.16
CA ALA A 41 -8.65 4.21 -3.12
C ALA A 41 -9.51 5.47 -3.22
N ILE A 42 -8.84 6.57 -3.53
CA ILE A 42 -9.47 7.85 -3.84
C ILE A 42 -9.03 8.19 -5.26
N ASP A 43 -9.97 8.21 -6.20
CA ASP A 43 -9.72 8.54 -7.58
C ASP A 43 -10.15 9.98 -7.85
N THR A 44 -9.19 10.88 -8.02
CA THR A 44 -9.41 12.30 -8.33
C THR A 44 -9.21 12.64 -9.80
N ARG A 45 -9.05 11.65 -10.69
CA ARG A 45 -8.80 11.87 -12.12
C ARG A 45 -10.04 12.35 -12.87
N GLY A 46 -11.23 12.04 -12.34
CA GLY A 46 -12.52 12.42 -12.92
C GLY A 46 -12.98 13.84 -12.52
N PRO A 47 -14.11 14.31 -13.09
CA PRO A 47 -14.69 15.62 -12.75
C PRO A 47 -15.21 15.71 -11.31
N SER A 48 -15.39 14.56 -10.66
CA SER A 48 -15.73 14.45 -9.24
C SER A 48 -14.97 13.26 -8.66
N PRO A 49 -14.47 13.33 -7.41
CA PRO A 49 -13.71 12.23 -6.84
C PRO A 49 -14.58 10.98 -6.63
N ARG A 50 -14.09 9.82 -7.04
CA ARG A 50 -14.68 8.51 -6.75
C ARG A 50 -13.92 7.83 -5.61
N LEU A 51 -14.64 7.24 -4.66
CA LEU A 51 -14.07 6.41 -3.62
C LEU A 51 -14.30 4.94 -3.95
N LEU A 52 -13.30 4.11 -3.68
CA LEU A 52 -13.40 2.66 -3.77
C LEU A 52 -12.98 2.05 -2.44
N ALA A 53 -13.71 1.04 -1.98
CA ALA A 53 -13.41 0.33 -0.74
C ALA A 53 -13.51 -1.19 -0.98
N GLY A 54 -12.40 -1.90 -0.81
CA GLY A 54 -12.43 -3.35 -0.68
C GLY A 54 -12.96 -3.70 0.70
N ILE A 55 -14.04 -4.49 0.75
CA ILE A 55 -14.71 -4.89 1.99
C ILE A 55 -14.60 -6.39 2.19
N GLU A 56 -14.59 -6.82 3.46
CA GLU A 56 -14.60 -8.23 3.85
C GLU A 56 -15.87 -8.55 4.61
N TYR A 57 -16.93 -8.84 3.87
CA TYR A 57 -18.20 -9.18 4.49
C TYR A 57 -18.17 -10.63 4.94
N GLY A 58 -18.06 -10.87 6.25
CA GLY A 58 -17.84 -12.23 6.79
C GLY A 58 -18.84 -13.30 6.32
N HIS A 59 -20.10 -12.93 6.05
CA HIS A 59 -21.13 -13.87 5.58
C HIS A 59 -21.25 -14.01 4.06
N PHE A 60 -20.90 -12.98 3.30
CA PHE A 60 -21.13 -12.93 1.84
C PHE A 60 -19.84 -12.94 1.02
N GLY A 61 -18.68 -12.88 1.70
CA GLY A 61 -17.36 -12.85 1.09
C GLY A 61 -16.85 -11.42 0.85
N PRO A 62 -15.63 -11.31 0.31
CA PRO A 62 -15.03 -10.04 -0.06
C PRO A 62 -15.70 -9.41 -1.29
N SER A 63 -15.75 -8.08 -1.32
CA SER A 63 -16.28 -7.31 -2.46
C SER A 63 -15.59 -5.95 -2.59
N VAL A 64 -15.97 -5.17 -3.62
CA VAL A 64 -15.55 -3.78 -3.83
C VAL A 64 -16.79 -2.90 -3.89
N MET A 65 -16.85 -1.92 -2.98
CA MET A 65 -17.87 -0.88 -2.94
C MET A 65 -17.32 0.39 -3.59
N TYR A 66 -18.18 1.19 -4.22
CA TYR A 66 -17.80 2.50 -4.76
C TYR A 66 -18.78 3.60 -4.34
N SER A 67 -18.29 4.85 -4.33
CA SER A 67 -19.07 6.04 -4.03
C SER A 67 -18.65 7.17 -4.97
N ASP A 68 -19.63 7.86 -5.54
CA ASP A 68 -19.47 9.01 -6.45
C ASP A 68 -19.89 10.35 -5.79
N ASP A 69 -20.24 10.29 -4.50
CA ASP A 69 -20.74 11.41 -3.70
C ASP A 69 -19.92 11.56 -2.42
N LEU A 70 -18.60 11.37 -2.54
CA LEU A 70 -17.66 11.63 -1.45
C LEU A 70 -17.93 10.79 -0.18
N GLY A 71 -18.53 9.61 -0.34
CA GLY A 71 -18.79 8.63 0.71
C GLY A 71 -20.11 8.81 1.44
N GLU A 72 -21.03 9.61 0.90
CA GLU A 72 -22.40 9.74 1.39
C GLU A 72 -23.21 8.46 1.15
N THR A 73 -23.18 7.95 -0.08
CA THR A 73 -23.79 6.68 -0.48
C THR A 73 -22.77 5.75 -1.10
N TRP A 74 -23.03 4.44 -0.99
CA TRP A 74 -22.14 3.39 -1.49
C TRP A 74 -22.93 2.38 -2.31
N GLN A 75 -22.34 1.97 -3.43
CA GLN A 75 -22.91 1.06 -4.40
C GLN A 75 -21.99 -0.14 -4.59
N GLU A 76 -22.57 -1.26 -4.99
CA GLU A 76 -21.88 -2.47 -5.43
C GLU A 76 -22.34 -2.79 -6.85
N ALA A 77 -21.52 -3.50 -7.63
CA ALA A 77 -21.95 -3.99 -8.92
C ALA A 77 -23.10 -5.01 -8.79
N SER A 78 -23.94 -5.13 -9.82
CA SER A 78 -25.04 -6.11 -9.86
C SER A 78 -24.57 -7.58 -9.94
N ARG A 79 -23.28 -7.79 -10.14
CA ARG A 79 -22.58 -9.08 -10.16
C ARG A 79 -21.34 -8.95 -9.25
N PRO A 80 -20.75 -10.05 -8.76
CA PRO A 80 -19.53 -9.99 -7.97
C PRO A 80 -18.46 -9.13 -8.68
N PRO A 81 -17.98 -8.03 -8.07
CA PRO A 81 -17.04 -7.10 -8.72
C PRO A 81 -15.76 -7.79 -9.18
N ILE A 82 -15.24 -8.69 -8.35
CA ILE A 82 -14.03 -9.50 -8.60
C ILE A 82 -14.42 -10.96 -8.45
N ALA A 83 -14.26 -11.73 -9.53
CA ALA A 83 -14.45 -13.17 -9.52
C ALA A 83 -13.32 -13.84 -10.31
N PHE A 84 -12.79 -14.92 -9.75
CA PHE A 84 -11.87 -15.78 -10.49
C PHE A 84 -12.65 -16.58 -11.55
N PRO A 85 -12.11 -16.74 -12.76
CA PRO A 85 -12.71 -17.66 -13.75
C PRO A 85 -12.77 -19.10 -13.21
N ASP A 86 -13.84 -19.83 -13.50
CA ASP A 86 -14.06 -21.20 -12.99
C ASP A 86 -12.86 -22.14 -13.24
N LYS A 87 -12.19 -21.99 -14.38
CA LYS A 87 -11.00 -22.77 -14.77
C LYS A 87 -9.85 -22.70 -13.76
N THR A 88 -9.81 -21.65 -12.93
CA THR A 88 -8.74 -21.45 -11.94
C THR A 88 -8.95 -22.27 -10.67
N GLY A 89 -10.20 -22.66 -10.36
CA GLY A 89 -10.57 -23.27 -9.08
C GLY A 89 -10.30 -22.39 -7.85
N ALA A 90 -10.01 -21.10 -8.04
CA ALA A 90 -9.67 -20.17 -6.97
C ALA A 90 -10.88 -19.36 -6.51
N THR A 91 -10.85 -18.92 -5.25
CA THR A 91 -11.88 -18.07 -4.65
C THR A 91 -11.24 -16.84 -4.05
N LEU A 92 -11.85 -15.67 -4.26
CA LEU A 92 -11.37 -14.42 -3.68
C LEU A 92 -11.48 -14.49 -2.15
N THR A 93 -10.35 -14.24 -1.48
CA THR A 93 -10.24 -14.16 -0.03
C THR A 93 -10.26 -12.71 0.44
N ARG A 94 -9.49 -11.84 -0.23
CA ARG A 94 -9.35 -10.42 0.14
C ARG A 94 -8.93 -9.58 -1.06
N VAL A 95 -9.42 -8.34 -1.12
CA VAL A 95 -8.87 -7.28 -1.97
C VAL A 95 -7.83 -6.50 -1.17
N TRP A 96 -6.56 -6.72 -1.48
CA TRP A 96 -5.41 -6.18 -0.76
C TRP A 96 -5.04 -4.76 -1.18
N GLN A 97 -5.29 -4.40 -2.43
CA GLN A 97 -5.03 -3.05 -2.91
C GLN A 97 -5.98 -2.67 -4.05
N LEU A 98 -6.32 -1.39 -4.10
CA LEU A 98 -7.00 -0.74 -5.22
C LEU A 98 -6.13 0.42 -5.68
N LEU A 99 -5.89 0.53 -6.99
CA LEU A 99 -5.06 1.57 -7.60
C LEU A 99 -5.73 2.14 -8.86
N PRO A 100 -6.31 3.35 -8.81
CA PRO A 100 -6.64 4.13 -9.98
C PRO A 100 -5.39 4.31 -10.86
N SER A 101 -5.45 3.93 -12.14
CA SER A 101 -4.28 4.00 -13.04
C SER A 101 -3.82 5.45 -13.26
N PRO A 102 -2.55 5.81 -13.02
CA PRO A 102 -2.10 7.19 -13.25
C PRO A 102 -2.11 7.57 -14.73
N SER A 103 -2.02 6.60 -15.65
CA SER A 103 -1.88 6.83 -17.10
C SER A 103 -3.14 6.51 -17.92
N GLU A 104 -4.16 5.86 -17.35
CA GLU A 104 -5.34 5.40 -18.08
C GLU A 104 -6.64 5.82 -17.37
N PRO A 105 -7.38 6.81 -17.90
CA PRO A 105 -8.69 7.19 -17.38
C PRO A 105 -9.65 5.99 -17.32
N GLY A 106 -10.44 5.89 -16.24
CA GLY A 106 -11.40 4.80 -16.05
C GLY A 106 -10.79 3.46 -15.62
N VAL A 107 -9.47 3.25 -15.79
CA VAL A 107 -8.83 2.00 -15.36
C VAL A 107 -8.53 2.04 -13.87
N VAL A 108 -8.86 0.95 -13.19
CA VAL A 108 -8.52 0.68 -11.79
C VAL A 108 -7.96 -0.73 -11.67
N TRP A 109 -6.81 -0.87 -11.03
CA TRP A 109 -6.21 -2.16 -10.74
C TRP A 109 -6.58 -2.64 -9.35
N ALA A 110 -6.77 -3.95 -9.19
CA ALA A 110 -6.99 -4.59 -7.90
C ALA A 110 -5.99 -5.72 -7.66
N GLY A 111 -5.34 -5.67 -6.50
CA GLY A 111 -4.47 -6.73 -5.99
C GLY A 111 -5.26 -7.61 -5.03
N ALA A 112 -5.21 -8.92 -5.21
CA ALA A 112 -6.07 -9.87 -4.50
C ALA A 112 -5.29 -10.95 -3.73
N GLU A 113 -6.04 -11.71 -2.92
CA GLU A 113 -5.65 -13.00 -2.33
C GLU A 113 -6.64 -14.09 -2.76
N PRO A 114 -6.20 -15.27 -3.21
CA PRO A 114 -4.82 -15.63 -3.54
C PRO A 114 -4.18 -14.67 -4.56
N ALA A 115 -2.86 -14.46 -4.47
CA ALA A 115 -2.15 -13.41 -5.20
C ALA A 115 -2.56 -13.36 -6.66
N ALA A 116 -3.22 -12.29 -7.08
CA ALA A 116 -3.68 -12.10 -8.45
C ALA A 116 -3.86 -10.62 -8.72
N LEU A 117 -3.65 -10.23 -9.98
CA LEU A 117 -3.92 -8.88 -10.46
C LEU A 117 -5.22 -8.90 -11.26
N PHE A 118 -6.08 -7.95 -10.99
CA PHE A 118 -7.32 -7.72 -11.70
C PHE A 118 -7.35 -6.31 -12.27
N ARG A 119 -7.98 -6.14 -13.42
CA ARG A 119 -8.13 -4.86 -14.13
C ARG A 119 -9.59 -4.52 -14.32
N SER A 120 -10.00 -3.32 -13.92
CA SER A 120 -11.28 -2.73 -14.25
C SER A 120 -11.09 -1.70 -15.36
N GLU A 121 -12.05 -1.60 -16.27
CA GLU A 121 -12.16 -0.54 -17.28
C GLU A 121 -13.34 0.41 -17.03
N ASP A 122 -14.13 0.17 -15.98
CA ASP A 122 -15.39 0.87 -15.68
C ASP A 122 -15.31 1.71 -14.39
N GLY A 123 -14.10 2.17 -14.05
CA GLY A 123 -13.84 3.00 -12.87
C GLY A 123 -13.93 2.23 -11.56
N GLY A 124 -13.57 0.94 -11.57
CA GLY A 124 -13.49 0.09 -10.40
C GLY A 124 -14.79 -0.61 -10.01
N VAL A 125 -15.78 -0.70 -10.91
CA VAL A 125 -17.08 -1.32 -10.66
C VAL A 125 -17.01 -2.83 -10.90
N THR A 126 -16.41 -3.28 -12.00
CA THR A 126 -16.14 -4.69 -12.28
C THR A 126 -14.73 -4.90 -12.79
N TYR A 127 -14.16 -6.08 -12.52
CA TYR A 127 -12.78 -6.39 -12.84
C TYR A 127 -12.63 -7.74 -13.55
N GLU A 128 -11.60 -7.83 -14.38
CA GLU A 128 -11.19 -9.03 -15.09
C GLU A 128 -9.78 -9.45 -14.67
N LEU A 129 -9.54 -10.76 -14.65
CA LEU A 129 -8.25 -11.34 -14.25
C LEU A 129 -7.18 -11.01 -15.29
N VAL A 130 -6.01 -10.55 -14.83
CA VAL A 130 -4.82 -10.41 -15.68
C VAL A 130 -4.16 -11.78 -15.84
N GLU A 131 -4.57 -12.48 -16.90
CA GLU A 131 -4.14 -13.85 -17.20
C GLU A 131 -2.62 -14.00 -17.32
N GLY A 132 -1.91 -13.01 -17.87
CA GLY A 132 -0.45 -13.06 -18.05
C GLY A 132 0.32 -13.26 -16.73
N LEU A 133 -0.15 -12.66 -15.63
CA LEU A 133 0.44 -12.87 -14.31
C LEU A 133 -0.07 -14.17 -13.67
N TRP A 134 -1.35 -14.48 -13.88
CA TRP A 134 -1.97 -15.70 -13.34
C TRP A 134 -1.32 -16.97 -13.90
N GLU A 135 -1.00 -16.99 -15.19
CA GLU A 135 -0.39 -18.14 -15.87
C GLU A 135 1.15 -18.14 -15.77
N HIS A 136 1.74 -17.23 -14.98
CA HIS A 136 3.19 -17.12 -14.86
C HIS A 136 3.83 -18.43 -14.32
N PRO A 137 4.92 -18.96 -14.91
CA PRO A 137 5.51 -20.25 -14.53
C PRO A 137 6.01 -20.36 -13.08
N HIS A 138 6.22 -19.23 -12.40
CA HIS A 138 6.61 -19.22 -10.99
C HIS A 138 5.42 -19.42 -10.05
N ARG A 139 4.19 -19.10 -10.49
CA ARG A 139 3.00 -19.09 -9.63
C ARG A 139 2.79 -20.39 -8.85
N PRO A 140 2.91 -21.60 -9.44
CA PRO A 140 2.72 -22.85 -8.70
C PRO A 140 3.73 -23.05 -7.56
N ARG A 141 4.83 -22.29 -7.53
CA ARG A 141 5.88 -22.32 -6.52
C ARG A 141 5.82 -21.14 -5.54
N TRP A 142 4.91 -20.20 -5.72
CA TRP A 142 4.72 -19.10 -4.76
C TRP A 142 4.16 -19.64 -3.45
N GLN A 143 4.74 -19.19 -2.34
CA GLN A 143 4.35 -19.65 -1.01
C GLN A 143 3.78 -18.49 -0.19
N PRO A 144 2.70 -18.70 0.58
CA PRO A 144 2.15 -17.66 1.42
C PRO A 144 3.17 -17.23 2.49
N GLY A 145 3.24 -15.93 2.77
CA GLY A 145 3.87 -15.44 3.99
C GLY A 145 2.93 -15.52 5.19
N GLY A 146 3.34 -14.99 6.34
CA GLY A 146 2.49 -14.96 7.55
C GLY A 146 1.19 -14.14 7.43
N GLY A 147 1.02 -13.39 6.34
CA GLY A 147 -0.21 -12.64 6.01
C GLY A 147 -1.05 -13.25 4.89
N GLY A 148 -0.73 -14.47 4.42
CA GLY A 148 -1.36 -15.08 3.23
C GLY A 148 -0.58 -14.79 1.95
N LEU A 149 -0.95 -15.47 0.85
CA LEU A 149 -0.35 -15.26 -0.48
C LEU A 149 -1.06 -14.08 -1.15
N CYS A 150 -0.56 -12.87 -0.93
CA CYS A 150 -1.26 -11.64 -1.26
C CYS A 150 -0.50 -10.77 -2.26
N LEU A 151 -1.20 -10.28 -3.30
CA LEU A 151 -0.72 -9.19 -4.15
C LEU A 151 -1.16 -7.88 -3.52
N HIS A 152 -0.23 -7.21 -2.85
CA HIS A 152 -0.54 -6.07 -1.98
C HIS A 152 0.06 -4.74 -2.47
N THR A 153 0.86 -4.77 -3.53
CA THR A 153 1.39 -3.53 -4.11
C THR A 153 1.38 -3.61 -5.62
N ILE A 154 0.88 -2.56 -6.23
CA ILE A 154 0.81 -2.28 -7.65
C ILE A 154 1.48 -0.91 -7.81
N VAL A 155 2.46 -0.82 -8.71
CA VAL A 155 3.12 0.41 -9.12
C VAL A 155 2.95 0.53 -10.64
N ALA A 156 2.10 1.45 -11.07
CA ALA A 156 1.87 1.71 -12.49
C ALA A 156 2.73 2.90 -12.94
N HIS A 157 3.37 2.78 -14.10
CA HIS A 157 4.15 3.87 -14.65
C HIS A 157 3.21 5.04 -15.03
N PRO A 158 3.50 6.28 -14.62
CA PRO A 158 2.58 7.40 -14.74
C PRO A 158 2.28 7.83 -16.17
N ASN A 159 3.17 7.50 -17.11
CA ASN A 159 3.11 7.97 -18.49
C ASN A 159 3.19 6.85 -19.55
N ASP A 160 3.29 5.58 -19.15
CA ASP A 160 3.32 4.44 -20.08
C ASP A 160 2.48 3.31 -19.49
N PRO A 161 1.24 3.10 -19.97
CA PRO A 161 0.34 2.10 -19.42
C PRO A 161 0.83 0.66 -19.61
N ARG A 162 1.86 0.45 -20.43
CA ARG A 162 2.44 -0.89 -20.64
C ARG A 162 3.42 -1.28 -19.55
N VAL A 163 3.94 -0.31 -18.80
CA VAL A 163 4.96 -0.51 -17.78
C VAL A 163 4.31 -0.51 -16.39
N MET A 164 4.40 -1.63 -15.69
CA MET A 164 3.93 -1.73 -14.31
C MET A 164 4.69 -2.78 -13.53
N GLY A 165 4.69 -2.65 -12.21
CA GLY A 165 5.22 -3.62 -11.27
C GLY A 165 4.19 -4.03 -10.23
N VAL A 166 4.33 -5.24 -9.71
CA VAL A 166 3.52 -5.79 -8.63
C VAL A 166 4.40 -6.46 -7.58
N ALA A 167 4.02 -6.34 -6.31
CA ALA A 167 4.67 -7.04 -5.21
C ALA A 167 3.73 -8.04 -4.56
N VAL A 168 4.27 -9.23 -4.32
CA VAL A 168 3.55 -10.37 -3.73
C VAL A 168 4.32 -10.88 -2.51
N SER A 169 3.61 -11.03 -1.39
CA SER A 169 4.11 -11.65 -0.16
C SER A 169 3.62 -13.11 -0.09
N ALA A 170 4.45 -14.15 -0.22
CA ALA A 170 5.85 -14.15 -0.62
C ALA A 170 6.00 -14.75 -2.04
N ALA A 171 6.60 -13.96 -2.92
CA ALA A 171 6.98 -14.33 -4.28
C ALA A 171 7.93 -13.29 -4.87
N GLY A 172 7.89 -12.05 -4.39
CA GLY A 172 8.79 -10.98 -4.76
C GLY A 172 8.10 -9.89 -5.57
N PHE A 173 8.93 -9.08 -6.22
CA PHE A 173 8.52 -8.07 -7.18
C PHE A 173 8.55 -8.66 -8.60
N TYR A 174 7.49 -8.43 -9.36
CA TYR A 174 7.37 -8.77 -10.76
C TYR A 174 7.03 -7.52 -11.55
N ARG A 175 7.51 -7.42 -12.79
CA ARG A 175 7.20 -6.29 -13.66
C ARG A 175 6.84 -6.75 -15.07
N THR A 176 6.18 -5.86 -15.79
CA THR A 176 5.82 -6.00 -17.20
C THR A 176 6.15 -4.71 -17.93
N SER A 177 6.45 -4.83 -19.22
CA SER A 177 6.62 -3.71 -20.16
C SER A 177 5.71 -3.82 -21.39
N ASP A 178 4.74 -4.74 -21.35
CA ASP A 178 3.82 -5.05 -22.45
C ASP A 178 2.34 -4.98 -22.05
N GLY A 179 2.02 -4.28 -20.95
CA GLY A 179 0.65 -4.10 -20.49
C GLY A 179 0.07 -5.31 -19.76
N GLY A 180 0.93 -6.16 -19.20
CA GLY A 180 0.53 -7.31 -18.40
C GLY A 180 0.30 -8.59 -19.21
N VAL A 181 0.70 -8.61 -20.48
CA VAL A 181 0.68 -9.82 -21.33
C VAL A 181 1.73 -10.81 -20.85
N SER A 182 2.92 -10.33 -20.52
CA SER A 182 3.99 -11.13 -19.91
C SER A 182 4.61 -10.40 -18.70
N TRP A 183 5.21 -11.19 -17.81
CA TRP A 183 5.78 -10.71 -16.56
C TRP A 183 7.13 -11.36 -16.32
N GLU A 184 8.06 -10.63 -15.72
CA GLU A 184 9.36 -11.13 -15.29
C GLU A 184 9.58 -10.87 -13.80
N ALA A 185 10.32 -11.75 -13.14
CA ALA A 185 10.77 -11.54 -11.77
C ALA A 185 11.86 -10.45 -11.74
N ALA A 186 11.74 -9.50 -10.82
CA ALA A 186 12.56 -8.29 -10.77
C ALA A 186 13.11 -8.09 -9.35
N ASN A 187 13.85 -9.09 -8.85
CA ASN A 187 14.33 -9.17 -7.47
C ASN A 187 15.87 -9.12 -7.32
N GLN A 188 16.60 -8.81 -8.40
CA GLN A 188 18.06 -8.81 -8.39
C GLN A 188 18.60 -7.84 -7.34
N GLY A 189 19.42 -8.33 -6.42
CA GLY A 189 20.00 -7.54 -5.31
C GLY A 189 19.16 -7.52 -4.03
N ILE A 190 17.91 -8.02 -4.04
CA ILE A 190 17.12 -8.16 -2.83
C ILE A 190 17.54 -9.43 -2.07
N ARG A 191 18.05 -9.25 -0.86
CA ARG A 191 18.58 -10.33 -0.03
C ARG A 191 17.46 -11.05 0.74
N ALA A 192 17.48 -12.38 0.70
CA ALA A 192 16.68 -13.29 1.50
C ALA A 192 17.57 -13.98 2.55
N PRO A 193 17.81 -13.35 3.72
CA PRO A 193 18.79 -13.83 4.70
C PRO A 193 18.41 -15.16 5.37
N PHE A 194 17.14 -15.58 5.27
CA PHE A 194 16.63 -16.84 5.78
C PHE A 194 17.03 -18.06 4.92
N LEU A 195 17.63 -17.86 3.74
CA LEU A 195 18.14 -18.93 2.90
C LEU A 195 19.61 -19.26 3.23
N PRO A 196 20.08 -20.49 2.89
CA PRO A 196 21.47 -20.89 3.06
C PRO A 196 22.45 -19.92 2.40
N GLU A 197 23.67 -19.85 2.93
CA GLU A 197 24.76 -19.08 2.34
C GLU A 197 24.99 -19.47 0.87
N GLY A 198 25.25 -18.47 0.02
CA GLY A 198 25.34 -18.64 -1.43
C GLY A 198 24.00 -18.70 -2.17
N GLN A 199 22.87 -18.80 -1.46
CA GLN A 199 21.51 -18.83 -2.03
C GLN A 199 20.63 -17.63 -1.62
N GLN A 200 21.23 -16.64 -0.95
CA GLN A 200 20.51 -15.51 -0.34
C GLN A 200 20.00 -14.46 -1.34
N TYR A 201 20.19 -14.67 -2.64
CA TYR A 201 19.67 -13.81 -3.71
C TYR A 201 18.89 -14.67 -4.72
N PRO A 202 17.78 -15.30 -4.30
CA PRO A 202 16.99 -16.11 -5.21
C PRO A 202 16.30 -15.22 -6.25
N GLU A 203 15.97 -15.78 -7.41
CA GLU A 203 15.24 -15.06 -8.47
C GLU A 203 13.84 -14.59 -8.01
N PHE A 204 13.18 -15.39 -7.16
CA PHE A 204 11.86 -15.10 -6.61
C PHE A 204 11.69 -15.76 -5.23
N GLY A 205 10.60 -15.43 -4.54
CA GLY A 205 10.28 -15.93 -3.19
C GLY A 205 10.52 -14.91 -2.08
N GLN A 206 10.97 -13.70 -2.41
CA GLN A 206 11.12 -12.59 -1.48
C GLN A 206 9.77 -12.21 -0.84
N CYS A 207 9.83 -11.79 0.41
CA CYS A 207 8.66 -11.31 1.16
C CYS A 207 8.69 -9.78 1.16
N VAL A 208 8.29 -9.19 0.04
CA VAL A 208 8.19 -7.73 -0.11
C VAL A 208 7.02 -7.22 0.73
N HIS A 209 7.19 -6.13 1.48
CA HIS A 209 6.11 -5.57 2.30
C HIS A 209 5.41 -4.39 1.62
N LYS A 210 6.16 -3.51 0.96
CA LYS A 210 5.61 -2.36 0.23
C LYS A 210 6.63 -1.86 -0.79
N VAL A 211 6.13 -1.35 -1.91
CA VAL A 211 6.92 -0.62 -2.93
C VAL A 211 6.28 0.73 -3.15
N ALA A 212 7.08 1.77 -3.33
CA ALA A 212 6.65 3.12 -3.60
C ALA A 212 7.43 3.72 -4.78
N LEU A 213 6.74 4.56 -5.56
CA LEU A 213 7.22 5.23 -6.75
C LEU A 213 6.84 6.71 -6.66
N HIS A 214 7.69 7.59 -7.17
CA HIS A 214 7.34 8.99 -7.39
C HIS A 214 6.94 9.24 -8.86
N PRO A 215 5.81 9.90 -9.16
CA PRO A 215 5.35 10.09 -10.54
C PRO A 215 6.32 10.93 -11.39
N SER A 216 7.09 11.85 -10.81
CA SER A 216 8.09 12.64 -11.56
C SER A 216 9.44 11.93 -11.78
N ARG A 217 9.67 10.79 -11.12
CA ARG A 217 10.87 9.95 -11.29
C ARG A 217 10.49 8.47 -11.30
N PRO A 218 9.75 8.03 -12.33
CA PRO A 218 9.11 6.73 -12.29
C PRO A 218 10.09 5.55 -12.37
N ASP A 219 11.30 5.72 -12.89
CA ASP A 219 12.33 4.66 -12.87
C ASP A 219 12.85 4.36 -11.47
N ARG A 220 12.70 5.31 -10.52
CA ARG A 220 13.14 5.13 -9.13
C ARG A 220 12.04 4.51 -8.29
N LEU A 221 12.36 3.35 -7.71
CA LEU A 221 11.48 2.63 -6.78
C LEU A 221 12.15 2.51 -5.40
N PHE A 222 11.34 2.59 -4.35
CA PHE A 222 11.74 2.26 -2.99
C PHE A 222 10.94 1.05 -2.49
N LEU A 223 11.60 0.13 -1.81
CA LEU A 223 11.01 -1.13 -1.38
C LEU A 223 11.35 -1.41 0.08
N GLN A 224 10.32 -1.59 0.90
CA GLN A 224 10.46 -2.22 2.22
C GLN A 224 10.30 -3.73 2.03
N HIS A 225 11.34 -4.48 2.36
CA HIS A 225 11.35 -5.94 2.36
C HIS A 225 11.14 -6.46 3.78
N HIS A 226 10.93 -7.77 3.94
CA HIS A 226 10.95 -8.42 5.25
C HIS A 226 12.26 -8.19 6.00
N PHE A 227 13.37 -8.12 5.28
CA PHE A 227 14.69 -7.80 5.82
C PHE A 227 15.37 -6.80 4.88
N GLY A 228 15.33 -5.53 5.24
CA GLY A 228 16.00 -4.42 4.56
C GLY A 228 15.06 -3.46 3.84
N VAL A 229 15.62 -2.28 3.57
CA VAL A 229 15.02 -1.25 2.71
C VAL A 229 15.91 -1.10 1.49
N TYR A 230 15.30 -1.09 0.30
CA TYR A 230 16.00 -1.11 -0.98
C TYR A 230 15.57 0.05 -1.89
N ARG A 231 16.46 0.47 -2.79
CA ARG A 231 16.18 1.37 -3.90
C ARG A 231 16.51 0.68 -5.22
N SER A 232 15.72 0.92 -6.25
CA SER A 232 16.08 0.67 -7.65
C SER A 232 15.99 1.98 -8.42
N ASP A 233 16.87 2.17 -9.40
CA ASP A 233 16.90 3.34 -10.29
C ASP A 233 16.56 2.98 -11.75
N ASP A 234 16.07 1.75 -11.97
CA ASP A 234 15.80 1.15 -13.29
C ASP A 234 14.51 0.30 -13.29
N PHE A 235 13.48 0.79 -12.57
CA PHE A 235 12.16 0.18 -12.44
C PHE A 235 12.22 -1.30 -11.99
N GLY A 236 13.02 -1.58 -10.97
CA GLY A 236 13.19 -2.89 -10.35
C GLY A 236 14.19 -3.82 -11.06
N GLY A 237 14.97 -3.33 -12.03
CA GLY A 237 15.98 -4.13 -12.72
C GLY A 237 17.08 -4.60 -11.77
N ALA A 238 17.61 -3.70 -10.95
CA ALA A 238 18.50 -4.01 -9.85
C ALA A 238 18.17 -3.19 -8.60
N TRP A 239 18.35 -3.81 -7.43
CA TRP A 239 18.08 -3.22 -6.13
C TRP A 239 19.35 -3.07 -5.30
N GLU A 240 19.50 -1.90 -4.68
CA GLU A 240 20.56 -1.57 -3.72
C GLU A 240 19.98 -1.44 -2.32
N GLY A 241 20.65 -2.01 -1.32
CA GLY A 241 20.25 -1.85 0.09
C GLY A 241 20.58 -0.45 0.61
N ILE A 242 19.56 0.28 1.06
CA ILE A 242 19.66 1.66 1.57
C ILE A 242 19.31 1.77 3.06
N GLY A 243 19.08 0.64 3.74
CA GLY A 243 18.65 0.60 5.14
C GLY A 243 19.77 0.61 6.18
N ALA A 244 21.04 0.75 5.80
CA ALA A 244 22.18 0.50 6.68
C ALA A 244 22.24 1.39 7.94
N SER A 245 21.73 2.63 7.87
CA SER A 245 21.69 3.56 9.01
C SER A 245 20.36 3.56 9.76
N LEU A 246 19.42 2.69 9.40
CA LEU A 246 18.17 2.51 10.15
C LEU A 246 18.44 1.70 11.42
N PRO A 247 17.66 1.89 12.49
CA PRO A 247 17.84 1.16 13.75
C PRO A 247 17.42 -0.32 13.67
N SER A 248 16.72 -0.71 12.58
CA SER A 248 16.27 -2.06 12.29
C SER A 248 16.06 -2.21 10.78
N ASP A 249 16.18 -3.43 10.28
CA ASP A 249 15.91 -3.79 8.88
C ASP A 249 14.47 -4.26 8.65
N PHE A 250 13.66 -4.41 9.71
CA PHE A 250 12.28 -4.84 9.64
C PHE A 250 11.30 -3.66 9.75
N GLY A 251 10.27 -3.66 8.91
CA GLY A 251 9.20 -2.66 8.89
C GLY A 251 8.16 -3.03 7.83
N PHE A 252 7.03 -2.33 7.75
CA PHE A 252 6.01 -2.61 6.73
C PHE A 252 5.86 -1.51 5.67
N PRO A 253 5.60 -0.24 6.04
CA PRO A 253 5.36 0.79 5.05
C PRO A 253 6.67 1.37 4.50
N VAL A 254 6.63 1.75 3.22
CA VAL A 254 7.50 2.75 2.61
C VAL A 254 6.63 3.66 1.75
N VAL A 255 6.80 4.98 1.85
CA VAL A 255 6.07 5.97 1.05
C VAL A 255 7.02 7.09 0.61
N VAL A 256 6.74 7.71 -0.54
CA VAL A 256 7.55 8.80 -1.11
C VAL A 256 6.78 10.10 -0.99
N ASP A 257 7.48 11.18 -0.62
CA ASP A 257 6.93 12.53 -0.60
C ASP A 257 6.46 12.93 -2.02
N PRO A 258 5.21 13.38 -2.21
CA PRO A 258 4.65 13.67 -3.54
C PRO A 258 5.26 14.90 -4.23
N ARG A 259 6.03 15.71 -3.50
CA ARG A 259 6.69 16.91 -4.02
C ARG A 259 8.19 16.71 -4.19
N ARG A 260 8.76 15.70 -3.53
CA ARG A 260 10.20 15.46 -3.43
C ARG A 260 10.49 13.99 -3.75
N PRO A 261 10.88 13.65 -5.00
CA PRO A 261 11.06 12.26 -5.42
C PRO A 261 12.14 11.49 -4.67
N ASP A 262 13.04 12.20 -4.00
CA ASP A 262 14.14 11.61 -3.24
C ASP A 262 13.87 11.62 -1.72
N THR A 263 12.72 12.14 -1.29
CA THR A 263 12.30 12.08 0.11
C THR A 263 11.40 10.87 0.34
N VAL A 264 11.85 9.95 1.20
CA VAL A 264 11.18 8.68 1.50
C VAL A 264 11.00 8.51 3.00
N TYR A 265 9.89 7.89 3.41
CA TYR A 265 9.54 7.65 4.80
C TYR A 265 9.34 6.15 5.06
N VAL A 266 9.82 5.69 6.21
CA VAL A 266 9.63 4.32 6.73
C VAL A 266 9.31 4.35 8.24
N LEU A 267 8.77 3.26 8.75
CA LEU A 267 8.49 3.05 10.19
C LEU A 267 9.09 1.70 10.62
N PRO A 268 10.38 1.68 11.05
CA PRO A 268 11.05 0.46 11.47
C PRO A 268 10.43 -0.10 12.76
N LEU A 269 10.36 -1.43 12.84
CA LEU A 269 9.95 -2.18 14.03
C LEU A 269 11.12 -3.06 14.50
N GLN A 270 11.06 -3.56 15.73
CA GLN A 270 12.16 -4.28 16.37
C GLN A 270 12.60 -5.52 15.59
N ALA A 271 11.67 -6.36 15.14
CA ALA A 271 11.92 -7.55 14.33
C ALA A 271 10.64 -8.08 13.67
N ASP A 272 10.77 -9.14 12.90
CA ASP A 272 9.65 -9.89 12.31
C ASP A 272 8.76 -10.57 13.35
N ILE A 273 9.37 -11.06 14.44
CA ILE A 273 8.70 -11.67 15.59
C ILE A 273 8.20 -10.60 16.57
N ASP A 274 9.04 -9.64 16.93
CA ASP A 274 8.67 -8.49 17.77
C ASP A 274 8.30 -7.28 16.90
N ARG A 275 7.01 -7.17 16.60
CA ARG A 275 6.46 -6.11 15.73
C ARG A 275 6.11 -4.84 16.51
N THR A 276 6.87 -4.51 17.55
CA THR A 276 6.76 -3.23 18.26
C THR A 276 7.78 -2.21 17.71
N PRO A 277 7.57 -0.89 17.87
CA PRO A 277 8.56 0.12 17.50
C PRO A 277 9.90 -0.13 18.19
N VAL A 278 11.01 0.16 17.50
CA VAL A 278 12.36 0.03 18.07
C VAL A 278 12.48 0.90 19.33
N GLU A 279 12.98 0.32 20.42
CA GLU A 279 13.04 0.93 21.76
C GLU A 279 11.65 1.31 22.34
N HIS A 280 10.57 0.72 21.83
CA HIS A 280 9.19 1.08 22.13
C HIS A 280 8.89 2.58 21.92
N ARG A 281 9.61 3.22 21.00
CA ARG A 281 9.43 4.64 20.64
C ARG A 281 8.96 4.74 19.19
N LEU A 282 7.73 5.22 19.01
CA LEU A 282 7.15 5.43 17.68
C LEU A 282 7.84 6.61 17.00
N ARG A 283 8.55 6.34 15.90
CA ARG A 283 9.32 7.32 15.11
C ARG A 283 9.13 7.06 13.64
N VAL A 284 8.79 8.09 12.87
CA VAL A 284 8.89 8.03 11.41
C VAL A 284 10.33 8.34 11.03
N PHE A 285 10.96 7.45 10.26
CA PHE A 285 12.28 7.71 9.71
C PHE A 285 12.13 8.29 8.31
N ARG A 286 12.80 9.41 8.06
CA ARG A 286 12.83 10.08 6.76
C ARG A 286 14.26 10.10 6.22
N SER A 287 14.40 9.85 4.92
CA SER A 287 15.57 10.21 4.15
C SER A 287 15.16 11.32 3.17
N ASP A 288 16.03 12.31 2.98
CA ASP A 288 15.87 13.40 2.01
C ASP A 288 16.84 13.26 0.81
N ASP A 289 17.57 12.14 0.74
CA ASP A 289 18.65 11.87 -0.21
C ASP A 289 18.55 10.45 -0.80
N ALA A 290 17.32 9.99 -1.06
CA ALA A 290 17.01 8.71 -1.69
C ALA A 290 17.61 7.49 -0.96
N GLY A 291 17.60 7.52 0.36
CA GLY A 291 18.08 6.45 1.24
C GLY A 291 19.56 6.53 1.62
N GLY A 292 20.26 7.61 1.27
CA GLY A 292 21.66 7.80 1.65
C GLY A 292 21.84 7.97 3.17
N THR A 293 20.97 8.77 3.80
CA THR A 293 20.92 8.99 5.24
C THR A 293 19.49 9.00 5.75
N TRP A 294 19.30 8.51 6.99
CA TRP A 294 17.99 8.44 7.64
C TRP A 294 18.00 9.20 8.97
N ARG A 295 16.90 9.91 9.26
CA ARG A 295 16.72 10.66 10.51
C ARG A 295 15.35 10.34 11.15
N PRO A 296 15.28 10.20 12.48
CA PRO A 296 14.01 9.99 13.17
C PRO A 296 13.24 11.30 13.36
N PHE A 297 11.91 11.21 13.27
CA PHE A 297 10.96 12.28 13.55
C PHE A 297 9.83 11.75 14.43
N ASP A 298 9.67 12.33 15.61
CA ASP A 298 8.66 11.94 16.61
C ASP A 298 8.00 13.13 17.33
N HIS A 299 8.27 14.37 16.92
CA HIS A 299 7.64 15.53 17.54
C HIS A 299 6.11 15.49 17.36
N GLY A 300 5.38 15.43 18.47
CA GLY A 300 3.92 15.29 18.50
C GLY A 300 3.41 13.84 18.50
N LEU A 301 4.30 12.84 18.43
CA LEU A 301 3.98 11.42 18.64
C LEU A 301 3.99 11.07 20.14
N PRO A 302 3.34 9.98 20.56
CA PRO A 302 3.27 9.59 21.98
C PRO A 302 4.64 9.23 22.55
N GLU A 303 4.84 9.59 23.83
CA GLU A 303 6.01 9.18 24.58
C GLU A 303 6.04 7.65 24.80
N PRO A 304 7.22 7.02 24.81
CA PRO A 304 7.34 5.58 25.06
C PRO A 304 6.89 5.20 26.49
N PRO A 305 6.45 3.95 26.71
CA PRO A 305 6.45 2.85 25.75
C PRO A 305 5.21 2.85 24.84
N VAL A 306 5.45 2.64 23.53
CA VAL A 306 4.46 2.40 22.50
C VAL A 306 4.65 0.99 21.94
N HIS A 307 3.56 0.24 21.83
CA HIS A 307 3.58 -1.15 21.35
C HIS A 307 2.86 -1.34 20.01
N ALA A 308 2.23 -0.29 19.48
CA ALA A 308 1.48 -0.38 18.24
C ALA A 308 2.39 -0.36 17.01
N SER A 309 2.11 -1.24 16.06
CA SER A 309 2.74 -1.24 14.73
C SER A 309 1.89 -0.47 13.72
N VAL A 310 2.51 -0.17 12.58
CA VAL A 310 1.85 0.36 11.38
C VAL A 310 1.97 -0.67 10.27
N LEU A 311 0.85 -0.98 9.62
CA LEU A 311 0.80 -1.95 8.52
C LEU A 311 1.21 -1.31 7.17
N ARG A 312 1.53 -2.16 6.19
CA ARG A 312 2.10 -1.78 4.88
C ARG A 312 1.32 -0.70 4.12
N ASP A 313 -0.02 -0.72 4.25
CA ASP A 313 -0.94 0.17 3.56
C ASP A 313 -1.55 1.21 4.50
N ALA A 314 -1.23 1.15 5.80
CA ALA A 314 -1.66 2.09 6.82
C ALA A 314 -0.74 3.31 6.92
N MET A 315 0.02 3.61 5.88
CA MET A 315 0.79 4.86 5.73
C MET A 315 0.63 5.36 4.28
N THR A 316 0.50 6.68 4.11
CA THR A 316 0.38 7.32 2.80
C THR A 316 0.99 8.72 2.84
N ALA A 317 1.46 9.18 1.68
CA ALA A 317 1.87 10.56 1.46
C ALA A 317 1.15 11.10 0.22
N SER A 318 0.56 12.28 0.32
CA SER A 318 -0.12 12.97 -0.78
C SER A 318 -0.02 14.47 -0.61
N GLU A 319 -0.57 15.24 -1.55
CA GLU A 319 -0.57 16.71 -1.45
C GLU A 319 -1.25 17.22 -0.16
N ALA A 320 -2.06 16.39 0.50
CA ALA A 320 -2.65 16.72 1.80
C ALA A 320 -1.69 16.57 2.98
N GLY A 321 -0.55 15.88 2.83
CA GLY A 321 0.41 15.60 3.89
C GLY A 321 0.86 14.14 3.94
N VAL A 322 1.56 13.78 5.03
CA VAL A 322 1.94 12.41 5.37
C VAL A 322 1.05 11.92 6.50
N PHE A 323 0.49 10.72 6.34
CA PHE A 323 -0.47 10.13 7.29
C PHE A 323 -0.09 8.70 7.59
N PHE A 324 -0.33 8.26 8.82
CA PHE A 324 -0.28 6.84 9.16
C PHE A 324 -1.30 6.48 10.24
N GLY A 325 -1.70 5.21 10.25
CA GLY A 325 -2.60 4.62 11.22
C GLY A 325 -1.97 3.43 11.94
N THR A 326 -2.19 3.35 13.23
CA THR A 326 -1.64 2.31 14.10
C THR A 326 -2.65 1.19 14.34
N ARG A 327 -2.13 0.00 14.69
CA ARG A 327 -2.98 -1.17 14.95
C ARG A 327 -3.80 -1.10 16.25
N ASP A 328 -3.51 -0.15 17.13
CA ASP A 328 -4.29 0.15 18.34
C ASP A 328 -5.31 1.29 18.12
N GLY A 329 -5.47 1.78 16.89
CA GLY A 329 -6.60 2.63 16.52
C GLY A 329 -6.33 4.14 16.59
N GLU A 330 -5.08 4.57 16.46
CA GLU A 330 -4.73 5.97 16.34
C GLU A 330 -4.32 6.31 14.90
N VAL A 331 -4.63 7.54 14.48
CA VAL A 331 -4.27 8.05 13.15
C VAL A 331 -3.60 9.40 13.31
N TYR A 332 -2.44 9.55 12.68
CA TYR A 332 -1.58 10.72 12.77
C TYR A 332 -1.44 11.38 11.39
N ALA A 333 -1.31 12.71 11.40
CA ALA A 333 -1.09 13.54 10.22
C ALA A 333 0.07 14.51 10.44
N SER A 334 0.87 14.70 9.39
CA SER A 334 1.86 15.75 9.27
C SER A 334 1.63 16.51 7.96
N THR A 335 1.58 17.84 8.04
CA THR A 335 1.43 18.73 6.89
C THR A 335 2.72 19.49 6.55
N ASP A 336 3.79 19.24 7.31
CA ASP A 336 5.10 19.89 7.23
C ASP A 336 6.23 18.92 6.79
N GLY A 337 5.87 17.81 6.12
CA GLY A 337 6.85 16.86 5.60
C GLY A 337 7.45 15.94 6.68
N GLY A 338 6.69 15.66 7.73
CA GLY A 338 7.07 14.78 8.83
C GLY A 338 7.81 15.46 9.98
N GLU A 339 7.96 16.80 9.97
CA GLU A 339 8.66 17.54 11.02
C GLU A 339 7.86 17.52 12.34
N SER A 340 6.53 17.62 12.25
CA SER A 340 5.63 17.48 13.40
C SER A 340 4.36 16.71 13.06
N TRP A 341 3.80 16.06 14.09
CA TRP A 341 2.64 15.19 13.97
C TRP A 341 1.50 15.66 14.86
N SER A 342 0.28 15.49 14.34
CA SER A 342 -0.96 15.76 15.06
C SER A 342 -1.87 14.54 14.99
N VAL A 343 -2.67 14.34 16.02
CA VAL A 343 -3.65 13.25 16.06
C VAL A 343 -4.89 13.66 15.26
N VAL A 344 -5.28 12.82 14.30
CA VAL A 344 -6.55 12.94 13.56
C VAL A 344 -7.66 12.17 14.27
N ALA A 345 -7.37 10.96 14.73
CA ALA A 345 -8.34 10.09 15.37
C ALA A 345 -7.70 9.21 16.44
N ARG A 346 -8.50 8.83 17.45
CA ARG A 346 -8.14 7.84 18.49
C ARG A 346 -9.29 6.87 18.67
N HIS A 347 -8.99 5.74 19.32
CA HIS A 347 -9.98 4.72 19.70
C HIS A 347 -10.72 4.11 18.50
N LEU A 348 -10.07 4.10 17.33
CA LEU A 348 -10.56 3.35 16.18
C LEU A 348 -10.27 1.85 16.36
N PRO A 349 -10.90 0.98 15.56
CA PRO A 349 -10.42 -0.39 15.39
C PRO A 349 -9.03 -0.41 14.73
N ASP A 350 -8.37 -1.58 14.74
CA ASP A 350 -7.08 -1.84 14.06
C ASP A 350 -7.08 -1.27 12.64
N VAL A 351 -6.22 -0.27 12.39
CA VAL A 351 -6.15 0.45 11.11
C VAL A 351 -5.38 -0.39 10.10
N LEU A 352 -6.02 -0.70 8.98
CA LEU A 352 -5.50 -1.57 7.94
C LEU A 352 -4.94 -0.79 6.75
N THR A 353 -5.57 0.34 6.41
CA THR A 353 -5.20 1.16 5.25
C THR A 353 -5.55 2.62 5.48
N VAL A 354 -4.73 3.51 4.92
CA VAL A 354 -4.95 4.96 4.93
C VAL A 354 -4.71 5.52 3.53
N ARG A 355 -5.61 6.37 3.03
CA ARG A 355 -5.47 7.11 1.76
C ARG A 355 -5.85 8.56 1.95
N ALA A 356 -5.14 9.47 1.31
CA ALA A 356 -5.42 10.90 1.41
C ALA A 356 -5.34 11.56 0.04
N ALA A 357 -6.20 12.55 -0.21
CA ALA A 357 -6.18 13.35 -1.42
C ALA A 357 -6.62 14.78 -1.13
N VAL A 358 -6.10 15.73 -1.91
CA VAL A 358 -6.68 17.06 -2.05
C VAL A 358 -7.90 16.95 -2.97
N LEU A 359 -8.97 17.69 -2.67
CA LEU A 359 -10.26 17.64 -3.35
C LEU A 359 -10.42 18.76 -4.37
#